data_AF-A0AA38TK49-F1
#
_entry.id   AF-A0AA38TK49-F1
#
_cell.length_a   1.000
_cell.length_b   1.000
_cell.length_c   1.000
_cell.angle_alpha   90.00
_cell.angle_beta   90.00
_cell.angle_gamma   90.00
#
_symmetry.space_group_name_H-M   'P 1'
#
loop_
_entity.id
_entity.type
_entity.pdbx_description
1 polymer ?
#
loop_
_entity_poly.entity_id
_entity_poly.type
_entity_poly.pdbx_seq_one_letter_code
_entity_poly.pdbx_strand_id
1 'polypeptide(L)'
;MADKEKTVCDSSSSSSSRDKSKAEEEEEAALMALLGSESGWVEARTHCDHLDTLSSDLVHIPTPDTHCNRCHHPAENWLCLSCKDVLCSRFINKHMLDHYQQQNHSVALSYSDLSVWCFSCNSYLDAQVMPPLRPVYETAYILKFGEAPPVRTVEFLQVDDSTSAN
;
A
#
# COMPACT_ATOMS: atom_id res chain seq x y z
N MET A 1 -1.18 -45.92 -67.34
CA MET A 1 -1.92 -44.72 -67.77
C MET A 1 -0.93 -43.59 -67.99
N ALA A 2 -0.88 -43.10 -69.23
CA ALA A 2 -0.78 -41.69 -69.65
C ALA A 2 0.14 -40.70 -68.89
N ASP A 3 1.18 -40.28 -69.61
CA ASP A 3 1.37 -38.90 -70.11
C ASP A 3 1.41 -37.68 -69.16
N LYS A 4 2.59 -37.03 -69.18
CA LYS A 4 2.83 -35.74 -69.88
C LYS A 4 3.05 -34.47 -69.06
N GLU A 5 4.30 -34.02 -69.18
CA GLU A 5 4.81 -32.65 -69.40
C GLU A 5 4.38 -31.46 -68.52
N LYS A 6 5.44 -30.84 -67.95
CA LYS A 6 5.88 -29.44 -68.17
C LYS A 6 4.88 -28.33 -67.86
N THR A 7 5.27 -27.36 -67.02
CA THR A 7 5.32 -25.92 -67.36
C THR A 7 6.02 -25.13 -66.24
N VAL A 8 6.89 -24.22 -66.66
CA VAL A 8 7.63 -23.20 -65.90
C VAL A 8 6.83 -21.92 -65.91
N CYS A 9 6.79 -21.11 -64.84
CA CYS A 9 7.06 -19.66 -64.92
C CYS A 9 7.07 -18.96 -63.55
N ASP A 10 7.93 -17.94 -63.52
CA ASP A 10 8.33 -17.04 -62.45
C ASP A 10 7.22 -16.11 -61.92
N SER A 11 7.54 -15.51 -60.77
CA SER A 11 7.55 -14.05 -60.52
C SER A 11 6.78 -13.62 -59.27
N SER A 12 7.56 -13.19 -58.27
CA SER A 12 7.46 -11.87 -57.62
C SER A 12 6.18 -11.45 -56.88
N SER A 13 6.39 -11.24 -55.57
CA SER A 13 5.94 -10.10 -54.78
C SER A 13 4.49 -10.01 -54.28
N SER A 14 4.37 -9.91 -52.95
CA SER A 14 3.75 -8.82 -52.17
C SER A 14 2.64 -9.21 -51.17
N SER A 15 2.97 -8.91 -49.90
CA SER A 15 2.13 -8.32 -48.84
C SER A 15 0.78 -8.95 -48.47
N SER A 16 0.73 -9.54 -47.27
CA SER A 16 -0.44 -9.43 -46.37
C SER A 16 0.00 -9.02 -44.96
N SER A 17 0.70 -7.89 -44.88
CA SER A 17 1.29 -7.32 -43.66
C SER A 17 0.29 -6.67 -42.69
N ARG A 18 -1.02 -6.96 -42.80
CA ARG A 18 -2.09 -6.27 -42.04
C ARG A 18 -2.78 -7.13 -40.98
N ASP A 19 -2.62 -8.45 -41.02
CA ASP A 19 -3.29 -9.35 -40.07
C ASP A 19 -2.41 -9.74 -38.88
N LYS A 20 -1.08 -9.63 -39.01
CA LYS A 20 -0.14 -10.00 -37.94
C LYS A 20 -0.07 -8.99 -36.80
N SER A 21 -0.11 -7.70 -37.14
CA SER A 21 0.07 -6.62 -36.17
C SER A 21 -1.05 -6.54 -35.13
N LYS A 22 -2.28 -6.91 -35.52
CA LYS A 22 -3.43 -6.84 -34.61
C LYS A 22 -3.47 -7.99 -33.61
N ALA A 23 -3.10 -9.19 -34.05
CA ALA A 23 -2.96 -10.35 -33.16
C ALA A 23 -1.77 -10.18 -32.22
N GLU A 24 -0.65 -9.63 -32.72
CA GLU A 24 0.53 -9.31 -31.91
C GLU A 24 0.23 -8.18 -30.91
N GLU A 25 -0.51 -7.13 -31.27
CA GLU A 25 -0.95 -6.08 -30.34
C GLU A 25 -1.96 -6.58 -29.29
N GLU A 26 -2.90 -7.45 -29.68
CA GLU A 26 -3.84 -8.07 -28.73
C GLU A 26 -3.13 -9.04 -27.78
N GLU A 27 -2.13 -9.77 -28.26
CA GLU A 27 -1.27 -10.64 -27.45
C GLU A 27 -0.34 -9.82 -26.53
N GLU A 28 0.22 -8.71 -27.00
CA GLU A 28 1.03 -7.79 -26.18
C GLU A 28 0.18 -7.05 -25.15
N ALA A 29 -1.06 -6.67 -25.49
CA ALA A 29 -2.03 -6.09 -24.57
C ALA A 29 -2.52 -7.11 -23.54
N ALA A 30 -2.74 -8.37 -23.93
CA ALA A 30 -3.06 -9.47 -23.02
C ALA A 30 -1.87 -9.79 -22.10
N LEU A 31 -0.64 -9.77 -22.64
CA LEU A 31 0.59 -9.94 -21.87
C LEU A 31 0.80 -8.78 -20.89
N MET A 32 0.55 -7.54 -21.30
CA MET A 32 0.56 -6.35 -20.42
C MET A 32 -0.54 -6.40 -19.34
N ALA A 33 -1.72 -6.94 -19.67
CA ALA A 33 -2.80 -7.15 -18.70
C ALA A 33 -2.50 -8.29 -17.70
N LEU A 34 -1.80 -9.35 -18.15
CA LEU A 34 -1.33 -10.46 -17.30
C LEU A 34 -0.12 -10.06 -16.44
N LEU A 35 0.83 -9.27 -16.99
CA LEU A 35 2.02 -8.77 -16.28
C LEU A 35 1.70 -7.59 -15.35
N GLY A 36 0.60 -6.87 -15.56
CA GLY A 36 0.15 -5.77 -14.70
C GLY A 36 -0.40 -6.21 -13.34
N SER A 37 -0.69 -7.51 -13.16
CA SER A 37 -1.25 -8.04 -11.91
C SER A 37 -0.24 -8.71 -10.97
N GLU A 38 1.05 -8.78 -11.33
CA GLU A 38 2.09 -9.37 -10.46
C GLU A 38 3.12 -8.33 -9.97
N SER A 39 2.72 -7.07 -9.91
CA SER A 39 3.46 -6.11 -9.10
C SER A 39 3.11 -6.39 -7.65
N GLY A 40 4.03 -7.01 -6.90
CA GLY A 40 3.86 -7.39 -5.48
C GLY A 40 3.72 -6.21 -4.51
N TRP A 41 3.14 -5.09 -4.96
CA TRP A 41 2.88 -3.90 -4.16
C TRP A 41 1.67 -4.14 -3.27
N VAL A 42 1.86 -3.92 -1.97
CA VAL A 42 0.77 -3.94 -1.01
C VAL A 42 0.22 -2.53 -0.91
N GLU A 43 -0.98 -2.32 -1.46
CA GLU A 43 -1.68 -1.03 -1.34
C GLU A 43 -2.20 -0.84 0.10
N ALA A 44 -1.91 0.31 0.68
CA ALA A 44 -2.37 0.65 2.02
C ALA A 44 -3.88 0.94 2.00
N ARG A 45 -4.61 0.46 3.01
CA ARG A 45 -6.04 0.72 3.10
C ARG A 45 -6.28 2.18 3.49
N THR A 46 -7.30 2.77 2.90
CA THR A 46 -7.79 4.12 3.22
C THR A 46 -8.98 4.12 4.19
N HIS A 47 -9.44 2.95 4.63
CA HIS A 47 -10.54 2.75 5.58
C HIS A 47 -10.25 1.61 6.56
N CYS A 48 -10.60 1.78 7.84
CA CYS A 48 -10.46 0.77 8.90
C CYS A 48 -11.44 1.04 10.06
N ASP A 49 -12.23 0.04 10.43
CA ASP A 49 -13.19 0.12 11.55
C ASP A 49 -12.53 0.03 12.94
N HIS A 50 -11.21 -0.16 13.00
CA HIS A 50 -10.48 -0.32 14.26
C HIS A 50 -9.91 1.01 14.78
N LEU A 51 -10.17 2.13 14.11
CA LEU A 51 -9.70 3.45 14.53
C LEU A 51 -10.44 4.00 15.77
N ASP A 52 -11.59 3.43 16.13
CA ASP A 52 -12.30 3.83 17.35
C ASP A 52 -11.59 3.42 18.63
N THR A 53 -10.61 2.50 18.52
CA THR A 53 -9.80 2.02 19.66
C THR A 53 -8.57 2.88 19.93
N LEU A 54 -8.37 3.97 19.18
CA LEU A 54 -7.21 4.84 19.32
C LEU A 54 -7.32 5.71 20.59
N SER A 55 -6.16 6.15 21.07
CA SER A 55 -6.08 7.14 22.15
C SER A 55 -6.69 8.46 21.69
N SER A 56 -7.35 9.18 22.60
CA SER A 56 -7.81 10.55 22.34
C SER A 56 -6.66 11.55 22.20
N ASP A 57 -5.47 11.20 22.70
CA ASP A 57 -4.28 12.05 22.65
C ASP A 57 -3.21 11.41 21.76
N LEU A 58 -3.23 11.76 20.48
CA LEU A 58 -2.30 11.30 19.46
C LEU A 58 -1.19 12.32 19.15
N VAL A 59 -1.05 13.35 19.99
CA VAL A 59 -0.05 14.42 19.82
C VAL A 59 1.08 14.28 20.83
N HIS A 60 0.82 13.77 22.04
CA HIS A 60 1.88 13.50 23.02
C HIS A 60 2.29 12.03 22.94
N ILE A 61 3.18 11.72 22.01
CA ILE A 61 3.71 10.38 21.82
C ILE A 61 5.17 10.29 22.28
N PRO A 62 5.64 9.10 22.69
CA PRO A 62 7.06 8.85 22.90
C PRO A 62 7.87 9.13 21.63
N THR A 63 9.12 9.50 21.80
CA THR A 63 10.02 9.82 20.70
C THR A 63 10.46 8.55 19.94
N PRO A 64 10.75 8.62 18.63
CA PRO A 64 11.11 7.44 17.83
C PRO A 64 12.36 6.66 18.26
N ASP A 65 13.22 7.25 19.10
CA ASP A 65 14.38 6.61 19.73
C ASP A 65 14.03 5.78 20.98
N THR A 66 12.75 5.79 21.40
CA THR A 66 12.29 5.01 22.56
C THR A 66 12.49 3.52 22.32
N HIS A 67 13.16 2.86 23.27
CA HIS A 67 13.41 1.42 23.22
C HIS A 67 12.15 0.62 23.57
N CYS A 68 12.13 -0.66 23.22
CA CYS A 68 11.05 -1.55 23.64
C CYS A 68 10.90 -1.59 25.17
N ASN A 69 9.69 -1.35 25.68
CA ASN A 69 9.38 -1.32 27.12
C ASN A 69 9.58 -2.67 27.83
N ARG A 70 9.71 -3.78 27.09
CA ARG A 70 9.87 -5.14 27.64
C ARG A 70 11.30 -5.67 27.58
N CYS A 71 11.97 -5.58 26.43
CA CYS A 71 13.34 -6.10 26.26
C CYS A 71 14.40 -5.03 26.02
N HIS A 72 14.02 -3.75 26.02
CA HIS A 72 14.92 -2.62 25.80
C HIS A 72 15.69 -2.65 24.46
N HIS A 73 15.17 -3.39 23.46
CA HIS A 73 15.77 -3.40 22.13
C HIS A 73 15.64 -2.01 21.48
N PRO A 74 16.70 -1.45 20.87
CA PRO A 74 16.71 -0.08 20.37
C PRO A 74 16.11 0.08 18.97
N ALA A 75 16.04 -0.99 18.19
CA ALA A 75 15.60 -0.96 16.79
C ALA A 75 14.28 -1.70 16.56
N GLU A 76 13.62 -1.39 15.45
CA GLU A 76 12.37 -2.02 15.00
C GLU A 76 11.25 -1.93 16.04
N ASN A 77 11.11 -0.74 16.64
CA ASN A 77 10.10 -0.47 17.65
C ASN A 77 8.84 0.13 17.03
N TRP A 78 7.71 -0.24 17.62
CA TRP A 78 6.38 0.17 17.22
C TRP A 78 5.70 0.85 18.40
N LEU A 79 4.93 1.89 18.12
CA LEU A 79 4.09 2.62 19.05
C LEU A 79 2.65 2.11 18.95
N CYS A 80 2.09 1.62 20.04
CA CYS A 80 0.67 1.29 20.11
C CYS A 80 -0.16 2.59 20.15
N LEU A 81 -1.09 2.76 19.22
CA LEU A 81 -1.87 4.01 19.13
C LEU A 81 -3.04 4.09 20.12
N SER A 82 -3.37 3.00 20.80
CA SER A 82 -4.40 2.98 21.86
C SER A 82 -3.88 3.40 23.22
N CYS A 83 -2.69 2.92 23.61
CA CYS A 83 -2.13 3.08 24.96
C CYS A 83 -0.73 3.71 25.02
N LYS A 84 -0.11 3.98 23.85
CA LYS A 84 1.22 4.61 23.71
C LYS A 84 2.41 3.76 24.19
N ASP A 85 2.20 2.47 24.46
CA ASP A 85 3.32 1.56 24.72
C ASP A 85 4.21 1.40 23.49
N VAL A 86 5.53 1.38 23.73
CA VAL A 86 6.54 1.16 22.69
C VAL A 86 7.10 -0.25 22.81
N LEU A 87 6.92 -1.07 21.78
CA LEU A 87 7.27 -2.49 21.79
C LEU A 87 7.94 -2.91 20.49
N CYS A 88 8.87 -3.86 20.58
CA CYS A 88 9.59 -4.33 19.41
C CYS A 88 8.69 -5.13 18.45
N SER A 89 9.03 -5.08 17.17
CA SER A 89 8.30 -5.71 16.08
C SER A 89 8.29 -7.24 16.16
N ARG A 90 7.50 -7.85 15.26
CA ARG A 90 7.45 -9.30 15.05
C ARG A 90 8.76 -9.93 14.59
N PHE A 91 9.68 -9.13 14.06
CA PHE A 91 10.98 -9.59 13.57
C PHE A 91 12.06 -9.63 14.66
N ILE A 92 11.80 -8.99 15.82
CA ILE A 92 12.68 -9.01 16.99
C ILE A 92 12.15 -10.04 18.01
N ASN A 93 11.34 -9.62 18.99
CA ASN A 93 10.78 -10.49 20.03
C ASN A 93 9.24 -10.52 20.04
N LYS A 94 8.59 -9.96 19.01
CA LYS A 94 7.12 -10.01 18.83
C LYS A 94 6.29 -9.35 19.93
N HIS A 95 6.89 -8.51 20.78
CA HIS A 95 6.17 -7.87 21.88
C HIS A 95 4.97 -7.03 21.45
N MET A 96 5.02 -6.33 20.30
CA MET A 96 3.84 -5.60 19.81
C MET A 96 2.71 -6.55 19.36
N LEU A 97 3.06 -7.71 18.80
CA LEU A 97 2.09 -8.74 18.41
C LEU A 97 1.45 -9.37 19.66
N ASP A 98 2.25 -9.71 20.66
CA ASP A 98 1.76 -10.25 21.93
C ASP A 98 0.86 -9.24 22.65
N HIS A 99 1.22 -7.95 22.60
CA HIS A 99 0.43 -6.87 23.16
C HIS A 99 -0.94 -6.73 22.50
N TYR A 100 -1.00 -6.80 21.17
CA TYR A 100 -2.28 -6.85 20.45
C TYR A 100 -3.13 -8.03 20.92
N GLN A 101 -2.57 -9.23 21.05
CA GLN A 101 -3.30 -10.43 21.48
C GLN A 101 -3.82 -10.34 22.93
N GLN A 102 -3.11 -9.62 23.80
CA GLN A 102 -3.45 -9.49 25.21
C GLN A 102 -4.45 -8.35 25.49
N GLN A 103 -4.28 -7.21 24.81
CA GLN A 103 -5.03 -5.98 25.09
C GLN A 103 -6.08 -5.66 24.02
N ASN A 104 -6.06 -6.37 22.90
CA ASN A 104 -6.91 -6.12 21.73
C ASN A 104 -6.71 -4.70 21.12
N HIS A 105 -5.51 -4.14 21.29
CA HIS A 105 -5.12 -2.87 20.68
C HIS A 105 -4.64 -3.09 19.25
N SER A 106 -5.52 -2.82 18.28
CA SER A 106 -5.35 -3.28 16.90
C SER A 106 -4.37 -2.47 16.07
N VAL A 107 -4.11 -1.20 16.42
CA VAL A 107 -3.37 -0.27 15.54
C VAL A 107 -2.05 0.18 16.17
N ALA A 108 -0.97 0.10 15.40
CA ALA A 108 0.35 0.54 15.81
C ALA A 108 1.08 1.28 14.68
N LEU A 109 1.93 2.24 15.05
CA LEU A 109 2.82 2.98 14.16
C LEU A 109 4.26 2.49 14.28
N SER A 110 4.93 2.26 13.16
CA SER A 110 6.33 1.90 13.08
C SER A 110 7.23 3.12 13.27
N TYR A 111 8.21 3.05 14.19
CA TYR A 111 9.22 4.12 14.28
C TYR A 111 10.30 4.02 13.20
N SER A 112 10.43 2.89 12.50
CA SER A 112 11.43 2.72 11.44
C SER A 112 11.09 3.59 10.22
N ASP A 113 9.85 3.51 9.74
CA ASP A 113 9.38 4.08 8.47
C ASP A 113 8.06 4.88 8.57
N LEU A 114 7.52 5.06 9.78
CA LEU A 114 6.24 5.75 10.03
C LEU A 114 5.02 5.10 9.36
N SER A 115 5.14 3.84 8.93
CA SER A 115 4.00 3.07 8.45
C SER A 115 3.05 2.74 9.61
N VAL A 116 1.75 2.70 9.32
CA VAL A 116 0.72 2.31 10.29
C VAL A 116 0.18 0.94 9.92
N TRP A 117 0.13 0.05 10.90
CA TRP A 117 -0.34 -1.32 10.74
C TRP A 117 -1.56 -1.58 11.62
N CYS A 118 -2.57 -2.25 11.04
CA CYS A 118 -3.68 -2.81 11.78
C CYS A 118 -3.53 -4.33 11.87
N PHE A 119 -3.36 -4.86 13.08
CA PHE A 119 -3.23 -6.29 13.36
C PHE A 119 -4.52 -7.07 13.09
N SER A 120 -5.68 -6.46 13.34
CA SER A 120 -6.98 -7.11 13.08
C SER A 120 -7.27 -7.23 11.58
N CYS A 121 -7.02 -6.15 10.81
CA CYS A 121 -7.17 -6.19 9.35
C CYS A 121 -6.02 -6.90 8.62
N ASN A 122 -4.91 -7.14 9.30
CA ASN A 122 -3.67 -7.66 8.72
C ASN A 122 -3.22 -6.84 7.48
N SER A 123 -3.23 -5.52 7.60
CA SER A 123 -2.96 -4.60 6.49
C SER A 123 -2.34 -3.28 6.96
N TYR A 124 -1.55 -2.64 6.09
CA TYR A 124 -1.12 -1.26 6.28
C TYR A 124 -2.29 -0.29 6.08
N LEU A 125 -2.24 0.84 6.80
CA LEU A 125 -3.20 1.94 6.72
C LEU A 125 -2.51 3.20 6.19
N ASP A 126 -3.18 3.93 5.30
CA ASP A 126 -2.69 5.22 4.83
C ASP A 126 -3.03 6.32 5.87
N ALA A 127 -2.03 6.67 6.69
CA ALA A 127 -2.18 7.66 7.74
C ALA A 127 -2.47 9.08 7.24
N GLN A 128 -2.15 9.39 5.98
CA GLN A 128 -2.36 10.72 5.41
C GLN A 128 -3.80 10.88 4.92
N VAL A 129 -4.37 9.82 4.35
CA VAL A 129 -5.77 9.81 3.90
C VAL A 129 -6.71 9.78 5.11
N MET A 130 -6.42 8.96 6.12
CA MET A 130 -7.30 8.72 7.27
C MET A 130 -7.19 9.84 8.34
N PRO A 131 -8.23 10.69 8.52
CA PRO A 131 -8.15 11.82 9.45
C PRO A 131 -7.74 11.47 10.89
N PRO A 132 -8.19 10.36 11.50
CA PRO A 132 -7.80 10.02 12.88
C PRO A 132 -6.31 9.70 13.06
N LEU A 133 -5.60 9.35 11.98
CA LEU A 133 -4.19 8.97 12.03
C LEU A 133 -3.24 10.13 11.71
N ARG A 134 -3.72 11.22 11.10
CA ARG A 134 -2.87 12.36 10.72
C ARG A 134 -2.12 12.98 11.90
N PRO A 135 -2.76 13.25 13.07
CA PRO A 135 -2.06 13.93 14.17
C PRO A 135 -0.84 13.15 14.68
N VAL A 136 -0.97 11.82 14.80
CA VAL A 136 0.15 10.98 15.23
C VAL A 136 1.22 10.87 14.16
N TYR A 137 0.82 10.79 12.89
CA TYR A 137 1.78 10.73 11.78
C TYR A 137 2.59 12.02 11.67
N GLU A 138 1.94 13.18 11.71
CA GLU A 138 2.59 14.50 11.70
C GLU A 138 3.55 14.65 12.88
N THR A 139 3.10 14.32 14.09
CA THR A 139 3.93 14.37 15.29
C THR A 139 5.13 13.45 15.17
N ALA A 140 4.94 12.19 14.79
CA ALA A 140 6.03 11.23 14.64
C ALA A 140 7.02 11.65 13.55
N TYR A 141 6.54 12.26 12.46
CA TYR A 141 7.38 12.79 11.40
C TYR A 141 8.26 13.93 11.90
N ILE A 142 7.69 14.90 12.59
CA ILE A 142 8.44 16.02 13.19
C ILE A 142 9.46 15.51 14.20
N LEU A 143 9.09 14.57 15.07
CA LEU A 143 10.01 13.99 16.05
C LEU A 143 11.17 13.22 15.39
N LYS A 144 10.93 12.58 14.24
CA LYS A 144 11.94 11.77 13.53
C LYS A 144 12.86 12.62 12.65
N PHE A 145 12.32 13.64 11.97
CA PHE A 145 13.03 14.39 10.92
C PHE A 145 13.28 15.86 11.26
N GLY A 146 12.62 16.40 12.29
CA GLY A 146 12.76 17.81 12.69
C GLY A 146 12.01 18.80 11.80
N GLU A 147 11.20 18.34 10.86
CA GLU A 147 10.41 19.17 9.94
C GLU A 147 8.99 18.63 9.75
N ALA A 148 8.10 19.42 9.16
CA ALA A 148 6.72 19.00 8.89
C ALA A 148 6.68 18.00 7.71
N PRO A 149 5.75 17.02 7.72
CA PRO A 149 5.61 16.10 6.60
C PRO A 149 5.21 16.83 5.32
N PRO A 150 5.66 16.32 4.15
CA PRO A 150 5.23 16.88 2.86
C PRO A 150 3.72 16.72 2.70
N VAL A 151 3.06 17.78 2.23
CA VAL A 151 1.61 17.78 1.99
C VAL A 151 1.31 16.87 0.80
N ARG A 152 0.56 15.79 1.01
CA ARG A 152 -0.10 15.09 -0.09
C ARG A 152 -1.33 15.89 -0.49
N THR A 153 -1.37 16.38 -1.72
CA THR A 153 -2.60 16.86 -2.36
C THR A 153 -3.54 15.67 -2.53
N VAL A 154 -4.48 15.51 -1.61
CA VAL A 154 -5.53 14.51 -1.72
C VAL A 154 -6.59 15.10 -2.66
N GLU A 155 -6.65 14.64 -3.91
CA GLU A 155 -7.72 14.97 -4.84
C GLU A 155 -9.01 14.33 -4.31
N PHE A 156 -9.73 15.07 -3.47
CA PHE A 156 -11.06 14.68 -3.03
C PHE A 156 -11.99 14.83 -4.24
N LEU A 157 -12.43 13.70 -4.81
CA LEU A 157 -13.51 13.70 -5.79
C LEU A 157 -14.71 14.41 -5.14
N GLN A 158 -15.00 15.61 -5.64
CA GLN A 158 -16.20 16.33 -5.29
C GLN A 158 -17.38 15.50 -5.80
N VAL A 159 -18.09 14.87 -4.87
CA VAL A 159 -19.43 14.37 -5.16
C VAL A 159 -20.29 15.61 -5.31
N ASP A 160 -20.53 16.01 -6.56
CA ASP A 160 -21.51 17.05 -6.88
C ASP A 160 -22.87 16.62 -6.33
N ASP A 161 -23.30 17.29 -5.26
CA ASP A 161 -24.67 17.28 -4.79
C ASP A 161 -25.55 17.89 -5.88
N SER A 162 -26.13 17.02 -6.69
CA SER A 162 -27.22 17.39 -7.58
C SER A 162 -28.49 17.54 -6.73
N THR A 163 -28.62 18.67 -6.04
CA THR A 163 -29.91 19.14 -5.53
C THR A 163 -30.84 19.33 -6.73
N SER A 164 -31.68 18.31 -7.00
CA SER A 164 -32.78 18.41 -7.96
C SER A 164 -33.90 19.21 -7.32
N ALA A 165 -34.08 20.43 -7.81
CA ALA A 165 -35.32 21.17 -7.66
C ALA A 165 -36.48 20.37 -8.29
N ASN A 166 -37.56 20.20 -7.53
CA ASN A 166 -38.95 20.38 -7.98
C ASN A 166 -39.90 20.31 -6.78
#